data_AF-A0A1Y3PKF2-F1
#
_entry.id   AF-A0A1Y3PKF2-F1
#
_cell.length_a   1.000
_cell.length_b   1.000
_cell.length_c   1.000
_cell.angle_alpha   90.00
_cell.angle_beta   90.00
_cell.angle_gamma   90.00
#
_symmetry.space_group_name_H-M   'P 1'
#
loop_
_entity.id
_entity.type
_entity.pdbx_description
1 polymer ?
#
loop_
_entity_poly.entity_id
_entity_poly.type
_entity_poly.pdbx_seq_one_letter_code
_entity_poly.pdbx_strand_id
1 'polypeptide(L)'
;MGRYHPIPYQSKIREKFISLFGIGLSLSQTIWWAIGLMLSYRMSKVVPRIGSDWFYSRLHYVIPFAVCVFLCHTKHGPTGLPVWKYVLDVVRLRLRQRKFLYRRQSIPEEG
;
A
#
# COMPACT_ATOMS: atom_id res chain seq x y z
N MET A 1 -24.66 7.38 38.04
CA MET A 1 -23.27 7.21 37.54
C MET A 1 -23.34 6.77 36.09
N GLY A 2 -23.07 7.67 35.15
CA GLY A 2 -23.18 7.39 33.71
C GLY A 2 -22.10 6.43 33.26
N ARG A 3 -22.49 5.28 32.69
CA ARG A 3 -21.55 4.33 32.09
C ARG A 3 -20.86 5.01 30.90
N TYR A 4 -19.56 5.26 31.02
CA TYR A 4 -18.71 5.68 29.91
C TYR A 4 -18.78 4.64 28.80
N HIS A 5 -19.49 4.94 27.72
CA HIS A 5 -19.37 4.17 26.49
C HIS A 5 -18.11 4.66 25.76
N PRO A 6 -17.08 3.82 25.55
CA PRO A 6 -15.91 4.24 24.80
C PRO A 6 -16.33 4.57 23.37
N ILE A 7 -16.05 5.80 22.94
CA ILE A 7 -16.34 6.29 21.60
C ILE A 7 -15.50 5.44 20.64
N PRO A 8 -16.11 4.77 19.63
CA PRO A 8 -15.47 3.74 18.81
C PRO A 8 -14.21 4.21 18.08
N TYR A 9 -14.05 5.52 17.88
CA TYR A 9 -12.87 6.11 17.22
C TYR A 9 -11.56 5.95 18.02
N GLN A 10 -11.62 5.79 19.35
CA GLN A 10 -10.41 5.52 20.17
C GLN A 10 -10.03 4.04 20.23
N SER A 11 -10.94 3.16 19.81
CA SER A 11 -10.62 1.76 19.66
C SER A 11 -9.79 1.62 18.39
N LYS A 12 -8.48 1.36 18.51
CA LYS A 12 -7.60 0.97 17.38
C LYS A 12 -8.01 -0.38 16.77
N ILE A 13 -9.30 -0.68 16.73
CA ILE A 13 -9.88 -1.89 16.16
C ILE A 13 -9.81 -1.70 14.66
N ARG A 14 -8.69 -2.16 14.10
CA ARG A 14 -8.46 -2.25 12.67
C ARG A 14 -9.62 -3.07 12.09
N GLU A 15 -10.47 -2.42 11.29
CA GLU A 15 -11.64 -3.07 10.68
C GLU A 15 -11.19 -4.33 9.93
N LYS A 16 -11.58 -5.50 10.48
CA LYS A 16 -11.34 -6.80 9.89
C LYS A 16 -12.40 -6.98 8.80
N PHE A 17 -12.04 -6.68 7.56
CA PHE A 17 -13.00 -6.68 6.47
C PHE A 17 -13.33 -8.12 6.04
N ILE A 18 -12.32 -9.00 5.96
CA ILE A 18 -12.49 -10.41 5.58
C ILE A 18 -11.53 -11.27 6.42
N SER A 19 -12.05 -12.37 6.99
CA SER A 19 -11.21 -13.43 7.56
C SER A 19 -10.91 -14.43 6.46
N LEU A 20 -9.68 -14.42 5.93
CA LEU A 20 -9.21 -15.44 4.98
C LEU A 20 -8.30 -16.38 5.77
N PHE A 21 -8.65 -17.68 5.84
CA PHE A 21 -7.89 -18.69 6.60
C PHE A 21 -7.57 -18.30 8.07
N GLY A 22 -8.51 -17.64 8.77
CA GLY A 22 -8.32 -17.23 10.16
C GLY A 22 -7.43 -16.00 10.37
N ILE A 23 -6.87 -15.45 9.29
CA ILE A 23 -6.13 -14.19 9.31
C ILE A 23 -7.12 -13.06 9.02
N GLY A 24 -7.36 -12.22 10.02
CA GLY A 24 -8.20 -11.03 9.87
C GLY A 24 -7.48 -9.98 9.02
N LEU A 25 -7.81 -9.95 7.73
CA LEU A 25 -7.22 -9.03 6.77
C LEU A 25 -8.05 -7.73 6.73
N SER A 26 -7.32 -6.61 6.76
CA SER A 26 -7.90 -5.31 6.43
C SER A 26 -8.22 -5.25 4.93
N LEU A 27 -9.22 -4.47 4.53
CA LEU A 27 -9.64 -4.29 3.12
C LEU A 27 -8.44 -4.01 2.19
N SER A 28 -7.53 -3.14 2.62
CA SER A 28 -6.30 -2.84 1.87
C SER A 28 -5.41 -4.08 1.69
N GLN A 29 -5.30 -4.94 2.71
CA GLN A 29 -4.49 -6.16 2.62
C GLN A 29 -5.10 -7.17 1.66
N THR A 30 -6.43 -7.32 1.67
CA THR A 30 -7.15 -8.18 0.74
C THR A 30 -6.95 -7.72 -0.71
N ILE A 31 -7.04 -6.41 -0.97
CA ILE A 31 -6.79 -5.84 -2.31
C ILE A 31 -5.36 -6.17 -2.77
N TRP A 32 -4.36 -5.96 -1.90
CA TRP A 32 -2.97 -6.25 -2.23
C TRP A 32 -2.71 -7.74 -2.51
N TRP A 33 -3.36 -8.62 -1.76
CA TRP A 33 -3.32 -10.06 -2.02
C TRP A 33 -3.96 -10.41 -3.36
N ALA A 34 -5.14 -9.85 -3.66
CA ALA A 34 -5.82 -10.07 -4.93
C ALA A 34 -4.98 -9.59 -6.13
N ILE A 35 -4.37 -8.40 -6.01
CA ILE A 35 -3.46 -7.87 -7.03
C ILE A 35 -2.24 -8.77 -7.18
N GLY A 36 -1.61 -9.20 -6.08
CA GLY A 36 -0.45 -10.08 -6.13
C GLY A 36 -0.74 -11.43 -6.80
N LEU A 37 -1.90 -12.03 -6.51
CA LEU A 37 -2.35 -13.27 -7.15
C LEU A 37 -2.62 -13.06 -8.64
N MET A 38 -3.30 -11.96 -9.00
CA MET A 38 -3.55 -11.61 -10.39
C MET A 38 -2.25 -11.40 -11.17
N LEU A 39 -1.26 -10.72 -10.57
CA LEU A 39 0.05 -10.48 -11.18
C LEU A 39 0.80 -11.80 -11.38
N SER A 40 0.79 -12.67 -10.37
CA SER A 40 1.40 -14.00 -10.43
C SER A 40 0.80 -14.86 -11.54
N TYR A 41 -0.53 -14.83 -11.67
CA TYR A 41 -1.26 -15.54 -12.74
C TYR A 41 -0.98 -14.98 -14.13
N ARG A 42 -0.85 -13.65 -14.27
CA ARG A 42 -0.43 -13.05 -15.54
C ARG A 42 1.01 -13.41 -15.88
N MET A 43 1.90 -13.40 -14.89
CA MET A 43 3.30 -13.79 -15.07
C MET A 43 3.41 -15.26 -15.50
N SER A 44 2.56 -16.15 -14.98
CA SER A 44 2.53 -17.56 -15.41
C SER A 44 2.08 -17.79 -16.85
N LYS A 45 1.40 -16.81 -17.46
CA LYS A 45 1.02 -16.87 -18.88
C LYS A 45 2.09 -16.30 -19.81
N VAL A 46 2.84 -15.30 -19.34
CA VAL A 46 3.82 -14.58 -20.17
C VAL A 46 5.21 -15.20 -20.07
N VAL A 47 5.64 -15.59 -18.87
CA VAL A 47 6.99 -16.08 -18.64
C VAL A 47 6.98 -17.61 -18.76
N PRO A 48 7.76 -18.19 -19.69
CA PRO A 48 7.88 -19.64 -19.80
C PRO A 48 8.51 -20.23 -18.54
N ARG A 49 8.32 -21.54 -18.35
CA ARG A 49 8.92 -22.25 -17.23
C ARG A 49 10.44 -22.22 -17.37
N ILE A 50 11.14 -21.88 -16.30
CA ILE A 50 12.60 -21.82 -16.26
C ILE A 50 13.09 -23.09 -15.54
N GLY A 51 13.80 -23.97 -16.25
CA GLY A 51 14.33 -25.22 -15.70
C GLY A 51 13.50 -26.47 -16.01
N SER A 52 14.04 -27.65 -15.66
CA SER A 52 13.45 -28.96 -15.93
C SER A 52 12.55 -29.48 -14.80
N ASP A 53 12.80 -29.06 -13.57
CA ASP A 53 12.09 -29.58 -12.40
C ASP A 53 10.71 -28.95 -12.21
N TRP A 54 9.73 -29.78 -11.87
CA TRP A 54 8.32 -29.37 -11.73
C TRP A 54 8.09 -28.28 -10.66
N PHE A 55 8.89 -28.27 -9.59
CA PHE A 55 8.74 -27.33 -8.47
C PHE A 55 9.54 -26.04 -8.67
N TYR A 56 10.86 -26.14 -8.90
CA TYR A 56 11.73 -24.97 -9.06
C TYR A 56 11.34 -24.11 -10.27
N SER A 57 10.83 -24.73 -11.32
CA SER A 57 10.36 -24.01 -12.52
C SER A 57 9.08 -23.22 -12.34
N ARG A 58 8.46 -23.20 -11.16
CA ARG A 58 7.27 -22.39 -10.86
C ARG A 58 7.43 -21.43 -9.71
N LEU A 59 8.53 -21.55 -8.96
CA LEU A 59 8.79 -20.73 -7.78
C LEU A 59 8.90 -19.23 -8.15
N HIS A 60 9.40 -18.93 -9.35
CA HIS A 60 9.51 -17.54 -9.83
C HIS A 60 8.16 -16.86 -10.03
N TYR A 61 7.07 -17.61 -10.21
CA TYR A 61 5.72 -17.02 -10.30
C TYR A 61 5.20 -16.52 -8.95
N VAL A 62 5.78 -16.97 -7.83
CA VAL A 62 5.40 -16.53 -6.47
C VAL A 62 6.05 -15.19 -6.11
N ILE A 63 7.15 -14.82 -6.77
CA ILE A 63 7.90 -13.58 -6.54
C ILE A 63 6.99 -12.33 -6.57
N PRO A 64 6.18 -12.08 -7.62
CA PRO A 64 5.32 -10.89 -7.66
C PRO A 64 4.28 -10.86 -6.53
N PHE A 65 3.75 -12.02 -6.10
CA PHE A 65 2.89 -12.10 -4.93
C PHE A 65 3.64 -11.73 -3.65
N ALA A 66 4.83 -12.30 -3.44
CA ALA A 66 5.66 -12.01 -2.26
C ALA A 66 6.00 -10.52 -2.16
N VAL A 67 6.32 -9.87 -3.28
CA VAL A 67 6.57 -8.41 -3.34
C VAL A 67 5.31 -7.63 -2.95
N CYS A 68 4.14 -8.00 -3.46
CA CYS A 68 2.87 -7.34 -3.11
C CYS A 68 2.54 -7.48 -1.61
N VAL A 69 2.75 -8.66 -1.04
CA VAL A 69 2.54 -8.91 0.40
C VAL A 69 3.53 -8.10 1.24
N PHE A 70 4.81 -8.07 0.85
CA PHE A 70 5.86 -7.28 1.51
C PHE A 70 5.53 -5.79 1.51
N LEU A 71 5.16 -5.22 0.37
CA LEU A 71 4.77 -3.81 0.26
C LEU A 71 3.53 -3.44 1.09
N CYS A 72 2.65 -4.42 1.32
CA CYS A 72 1.45 -4.23 2.12
C CYS A 72 1.72 -4.28 3.64
N HIS A 73 2.63 -5.13 4.08
CA HIS A 73 2.98 -5.27 5.50
C HIS A 73 4.06 -4.30 5.97
N THR A 74 4.94 -3.87 5.06
CA THR A 74 5.99 -2.91 5.40
C THR A 74 5.42 -1.52 5.60
N LYS A 75 5.85 -0.89 6.69
CA LYS A 75 5.61 0.52 6.97
C LYS A 75 6.92 1.26 6.81
N HIS A 76 6.86 2.44 6.21
CA HIS A 76 8.01 3.33 6.14
C HIS A 76 8.34 3.81 7.56
N GLY A 77 9.54 3.49 8.05
CA GLY A 77 9.96 3.79 9.42
C GLY A 77 9.71 5.24 9.87
N PRO A 78 10.17 6.26 9.11
CA PRO A 78 10.07 7.64 9.57
C PRO A 78 8.67 8.26 9.45
N THR A 79 7.83 7.85 8.49
CA THR A 79 6.46 8.40 8.35
C THR A 79 5.38 7.52 8.96
N GLY A 80 5.68 6.27 9.31
CA GLY A 80 4.69 5.29 9.79
C GLY A 80 3.64 4.88 8.75
N LEU A 81 3.74 5.40 7.52
CA LEU A 81 2.81 5.13 6.43
C LEU A 81 3.11 3.78 5.78
N PRO A 82 2.09 3.05 5.28
CA PRO A 82 2.32 1.90 4.41
C PRO A 82 3.19 2.31 3.22
N VAL A 83 4.17 1.48 2.85
CA VAL A 83 5.14 1.81 1.78
C VAL A 83 4.44 2.12 0.46
N TRP A 84 3.37 1.39 0.13
CA TRP A 84 2.60 1.67 -1.09
C TRP A 84 1.99 3.07 -1.12
N LYS A 85 1.50 3.57 0.03
CA LYS A 85 0.89 4.89 0.13
C LYS A 85 1.95 5.97 -0.02
N TYR A 86 3.10 5.77 0.63
CA TYR A 86 4.26 6.64 0.46
C TYR A 86 4.70 6.74 -1.00
N VAL A 87 4.81 5.61 -1.72
CA VAL A 87 5.18 5.60 -3.14
C VAL A 87 4.15 6.35 -3.99
N LEU A 88 2.85 6.14 -3.76
CA LEU A 88 1.80 6.88 -4.47
C LEU A 88 1.86 8.38 -4.22
N ASP A 89 2.12 8.81 -2.98
CA ASP A 89 2.24 10.22 -2.63
C ASP A 89 3.46 10.85 -3.31
N VAL A 90 4.60 10.15 -3.35
CA VAL A 90 5.80 10.61 -4.07
C VAL A 90 5.52 10.73 -5.57
N VAL A 91 4.87 9.73 -6.18
CA VAL A 91 4.51 9.76 -7.60
C VAL A 91 3.55 10.92 -7.89
N ARG A 92 2.52 11.11 -7.06
CA ARG A 92 1.57 12.22 -7.17
C ARG A 92 2.29 13.58 -7.04
N LEU A 93 3.24 13.71 -6.11
CA LEU A 93 4.04 14.93 -5.95
C LEU A 93 4.97 15.20 -7.13
N ARG A 94 5.48 14.15 -7.79
CA ARG A 94 6.28 14.28 -9.01
C ARG A 94 5.44 14.66 -10.22
N LEU A 95 4.24 14.10 -10.34
CA LEU A 95 3.30 14.41 -11.42
C LEU A 95 2.59 15.75 -11.25
N ARG A 96 2.49 16.26 -10.01
CA ARG A 96 1.91 17.58 -9.74
C ARG A 96 2.80 18.66 -10.36
N GLN A 97 2.28 19.35 -11.37
CA GLN A 97 2.91 20.56 -11.88
C GLN A 97 2.95 21.61 -10.76
N ARG A 98 4.15 21.87 -10.24
CA ARG A 98 4.38 22.84 -9.15
C ARG A 98 4.16 24.24 -9.70
N LYS A 99 2.95 24.78 -9.55
CA LYS A 99 2.73 26.23 -9.66
C LYS A 99 3.26 26.88 -8.40
N PHE A 100 4.45 27.45 -8.48
CA PHE A 100 4.97 28.31 -7.43
C PHE A 100 4.25 29.65 -7.51
N LEU A 101 3.32 29.88 -6.58
CA LEU A 101 2.68 31.18 -6.41
C LEU A 101 3.68 32.11 -5.71
N TYR A 102 4.68 32.61 -6.44
CA TYR A 102 5.48 33.73 -5.97
C TYR A 102 4.64 35.00 -6.10
N ARG A 103 3.75 35.27 -5.14
CA ARG A 103 3.15 36.59 -5.00
C ARG A 103 4.12 37.44 -4.19
N ARG A 104 4.92 38.26 -4.87
CA ARG A 104 5.70 39.33 -4.24
C ARG A 104 4.65 40.32 -3.69
N GLN A 105 4.32 40.19 -2.41
CA GLN A 105 3.62 41.26 -1.71
C GLN A 105 4.65 42.38 -1.57
N SER A 106 4.61 43.35 -2.48
CA SER A 106 5.24 44.64 -2.25
C SER A 106 4.54 45.23 -1.02
N ILE A 107 5.22 45.14 0.13
CA ILE A 107 4.83 45.89 1.32
C ILE A 107 4.91 47.36 0.89
N PRO A 108 3.80 48.14 0.93
CA PRO A 108 3.91 49.56 0.67
C PRO A 108 4.74 50.16 1.80
N GLU A 109 5.83 50.85 1.44
CA GLU A 109 6.57 51.66 2.40
C GLU A 109 5.68 52.87 2.72
N GLU A 110 5.18 52.92 3.95
CA GLU A 110 4.62 54.15 4.51
C GLU A 110 5.79 55.11 4.76
N GLY A 111 5.91 56.13 3.91
CA GLY A 111 6.87 57.23 4.00
C GLY A 111 6.24 58.53 3.56
#